data_AF-A0A4R2RWU4-F1
#
_entry.id   AF-A0A4R2RWU4-F1
#
_cell.length_a   1.000
_cell.length_b   1.000
_cell.length_c   1.000
_cell.angle_alpha   90.00
_cell.angle_beta   90.00
_cell.angle_gamma   90.00
#
_symmetry.space_group_name_H-M   'P 1'
#
loop_
_entity.id
_entity.type
_entity.pdbx_description
1 polymer ?
#
loop_
_entity_poly.entity_id
_entity_poly.type
_entity_poly.pdbx_seq_one_letter_code
_entity_poly.pdbx_strand_id
1 'polypeptide(L)'
;MENINQRLLDHFQNGYGAAKYLRNRVWQLGDKLKNFFQARSDFKRIIEAEKVARHILDTMDYQEIACLRHEVASLEIKREIEYSKQTDHTAHTLYLFLLGIFIYDNVPGIKEKINRSIESSKKEKMFLFRWIIASLLHDIGYLYYDKKYEKNGVHYDNLFKNAFERGYKKFGNEIAEVWKGFHEQYGPRPTSVAKTPADILSRLNEVAWIKEMMIELKEDDLSIDKKDFINKIISLDHVTGFELLKNESISPNLADYAHQIAEHGYGQGTGGMVDHAIAGGLMLLQYTSIWYWLSNKAKERDANHEIHEIYQYPLKVFLNDVIPACRAVIYHNMTIKEQPLALDTDPLLYLAILCDELQVWDRFPAGSAHLETWYQLEQHCLAENMMTTVDRNGYLYFTFEHEGYRNKVKSTLKKRLKYSDLFVKI
;
A
#
# COMPACT_ATOMS: atom_id res chain seq x y z
N MET A 1 0.89 -27.62 14.07
CA MET A 1 0.47 -26.27 13.62
C MET A 1 0.72 -25.31 14.76
N GLU A 2 0.99 -24.05 14.48
CA GLU A 2 1.22 -23.02 15.50
C GLU A 2 0.20 -21.92 15.31
N ASN A 3 -0.06 -21.18 16.38
CA ASN A 3 -0.82 -19.95 16.31
C ASN A 3 -0.18 -18.96 15.32
N ILE A 4 -1.00 -18.21 14.56
CA ILE A 4 -0.49 -17.27 13.54
C ILE A 4 0.49 -16.23 14.10
N ASN A 5 0.26 -15.67 15.30
CA ASN A 5 1.16 -14.69 15.90
C ASN A 5 2.50 -15.33 16.27
N GLN A 6 2.48 -16.54 16.83
CA GLN A 6 3.69 -17.28 17.16
C GLN A 6 4.47 -17.63 15.89
N ARG A 7 3.79 -18.10 14.84
CA ARG A 7 4.41 -18.41 13.55
C ARG A 7 5.08 -17.19 12.92
N LEU A 8 4.38 -16.05 12.89
CA LEU A 8 4.94 -14.80 12.36
C LEU A 8 6.13 -14.34 13.22
N LEU A 9 6.02 -14.37 14.55
CA LEU A 9 7.11 -14.00 15.44
C LEU A 9 8.37 -14.86 15.18
N ASP A 10 8.22 -16.18 15.14
CA ASP A 10 9.31 -17.12 14.90
C ASP A 10 9.93 -16.91 13.52
N HIS A 11 9.11 -16.61 12.51
CA HIS A 11 9.59 -16.29 11.17
C HIS A 11 10.42 -15.00 11.15
N PHE A 12 9.99 -13.94 11.82
CA PHE A 12 10.76 -12.69 11.86
C PHE A 12 11.99 -12.79 12.76
N GLN A 13 12.01 -13.66 13.75
CA GLN A 13 13.19 -13.91 14.60
C GLN A 13 14.23 -14.81 13.93
N ASN A 14 13.78 -15.89 13.26
CA ASN A 14 14.66 -16.99 12.84
C ASN A 14 14.62 -17.28 11.33
N GLY A 15 13.64 -16.73 10.60
CA GLY A 15 13.45 -16.95 9.17
C GLY A 15 14.57 -16.37 8.30
N TYR A 16 14.53 -16.76 7.02
CA TYR A 16 15.47 -16.37 5.96
C TYR A 16 14.86 -15.28 5.05
N GLY A 17 15.43 -15.07 3.86
CA GLY A 17 14.83 -14.26 2.81
C GLY A 17 14.56 -12.80 3.20
N ALA A 18 13.36 -12.32 2.86
CA ALA A 18 12.91 -10.96 3.13
C ALA A 18 12.80 -10.68 4.64
N ALA A 19 12.36 -11.64 5.45
CA ALA A 19 12.32 -11.50 6.90
C ALA A 19 13.72 -11.32 7.50
N LYS A 20 14.72 -12.10 7.05
CA LYS A 20 16.13 -11.92 7.47
C LYS A 20 16.66 -10.56 7.05
N TYR A 21 16.38 -10.12 5.82
CA TYR A 21 16.79 -8.81 5.35
C TYR A 21 16.23 -7.70 6.26
N LEU A 22 14.94 -7.76 6.58
CA LEU A 22 14.29 -6.76 7.42
C LEU A 22 14.80 -6.79 8.87
N ARG A 23 14.94 -7.98 9.47
CA ARG A 23 15.49 -8.15 10.83
C ARG A 23 16.89 -7.55 10.98
N ASN A 24 17.73 -7.69 9.95
CA ASN A 24 19.09 -7.14 9.97
C ASN A 24 19.12 -5.60 9.84
N ARG A 25 18.01 -4.99 9.46
CA ARG A 25 17.90 -3.54 9.24
C ARG A 25 17.18 -2.85 10.39
N VAL A 26 16.08 -3.45 10.88
CA VAL A 26 15.26 -2.90 11.94
C VAL A 26 15.74 -3.42 13.29
N TRP A 27 16.36 -2.54 14.08
CA TRP A 27 16.87 -2.88 15.41
C TRP A 27 15.79 -3.49 16.31
N GLN A 28 16.09 -4.65 16.91
CA GLN A 28 15.19 -5.37 17.82
C GLN A 28 13.79 -5.65 17.24
N LEU A 29 13.68 -5.90 15.93
CA LEU A 29 12.39 -6.17 15.28
C LEU A 29 11.58 -7.26 15.99
N GLY A 30 12.23 -8.36 16.39
CA GLY A 30 11.57 -9.47 17.09
C GLY A 30 10.92 -9.05 18.42
N ASP A 31 11.59 -8.23 19.22
CA ASP A 31 11.05 -7.74 20.50
C ASP A 31 9.87 -6.78 20.29
N LYS A 32 9.98 -5.91 19.28
CA LYS A 32 8.90 -4.98 18.91
C LYS A 32 7.65 -5.73 18.46
N LEU A 33 7.83 -6.77 17.64
CA LEU A 33 6.74 -7.65 17.19
C LEU A 33 6.13 -8.45 18.35
N LYS A 34 6.96 -8.95 19.28
CA LYS A 34 6.47 -9.60 20.49
C LYS A 34 5.56 -8.68 21.30
N ASN A 35 5.93 -7.41 21.48
CA ASN A 35 5.10 -6.42 22.18
C ASN A 35 3.77 -6.17 21.46
N PHE A 36 3.79 -6.08 20.12
CA PHE A 36 2.59 -5.94 19.31
C PHE A 36 1.65 -7.13 19.46
N PHE A 37 2.14 -8.37 19.29
CA PHE A 37 1.33 -9.58 19.43
C PHE A 37 0.82 -9.84 20.86
N GLN A 38 1.49 -9.27 21.87
CA GLN A 38 1.06 -9.33 23.26
C GLN A 38 0.11 -8.19 23.66
N ALA A 39 -0.12 -7.20 22.79
CA ALA A 39 -1.13 -6.17 23.04
C ALA A 39 -2.53 -6.80 23.07
N ARG A 40 -3.35 -6.39 24.04
CA ARG A 40 -4.71 -6.95 24.26
C ARG A 40 -5.84 -5.94 24.10
N SER A 41 -5.57 -4.66 24.32
CA SER A 41 -6.53 -3.59 24.04
C SER A 41 -6.29 -3.00 22.65
N ASP A 42 -7.35 -2.58 21.95
CA ASP A 42 -7.25 -1.93 20.63
C ASP A 42 -6.30 -0.73 20.64
N PHE A 43 -6.41 0.14 21.64
CA PHE A 43 -5.55 1.31 21.77
C PHE A 43 -4.05 0.94 21.84
N LYS A 44 -3.69 0.01 22.74
CA LYS A 44 -2.31 -0.48 22.84
C LYS A 44 -1.86 -1.18 21.55
N ARG A 45 -2.75 -1.94 20.89
CA ARG A 45 -2.45 -2.64 19.64
C ARG A 45 -2.15 -1.66 18.50
N ILE A 46 -2.95 -0.60 18.35
CA ILE A 46 -2.71 0.50 17.39
C ILE A 46 -1.37 1.19 17.69
N ILE A 47 -1.09 1.50 18.96
CA ILE A 47 0.17 2.14 19.36
C ILE A 47 1.38 1.26 19.05
N GLU A 48 1.35 -0.01 19.42
CA GLU A 48 2.48 -0.92 19.17
C GLU A 48 2.64 -1.20 17.67
N ALA A 49 1.54 -1.29 16.91
CA ALA A 49 1.59 -1.41 15.46
C ALA A 49 2.24 -0.18 14.80
N GLU A 50 1.81 1.02 15.17
CA GLU A 50 2.38 2.27 14.64
C GLU A 50 3.86 2.42 15.01
N LYS A 51 4.25 2.04 16.24
CA LYS A 51 5.67 2.01 16.64
C LYS A 51 6.47 1.09 15.72
N VAL A 52 6.01 -0.15 15.50
CA VAL A 52 6.72 -1.11 14.64
C VAL A 52 6.79 -0.58 13.21
N ALA A 53 5.65 -0.14 12.65
CA ALA A 53 5.55 0.40 11.30
C ALA A 53 6.49 1.57 11.08
N ARG A 54 6.53 2.53 12.02
CA ARG A 54 7.43 3.68 11.94
C ARG A 54 8.89 3.27 11.90
N HIS A 55 9.32 2.32 12.73
CA HIS A 55 10.72 1.84 12.68
C HIS A 55 11.04 1.17 11.34
N ILE A 56 10.09 0.43 10.75
CA ILE A 56 10.25 -0.16 9.42
C ILE A 56 10.36 0.95 8.36
N LEU A 57 9.44 1.91 8.34
CA LEU A 57 9.42 3.00 7.37
C LEU A 57 10.66 3.88 7.47
N ASP A 58 11.09 4.24 8.68
CA ASP A 58 12.30 5.04 8.92
C ASP A 58 13.55 4.32 8.40
N THR A 59 13.62 2.99 8.60
CA THR A 59 14.76 2.16 8.17
C THR A 59 14.79 1.93 6.65
N MET A 60 13.63 2.04 6.00
CA MET A 60 13.44 1.71 4.58
C MET A 60 13.24 2.96 3.71
N ASP A 61 13.57 4.13 4.24
CA ASP A 61 13.53 5.43 3.54
C ASP A 61 12.10 5.92 3.20
N TYR A 62 11.14 5.64 4.08
CA TYR A 62 9.75 6.10 4.02
C TYR A 62 9.35 6.97 5.23
N GLN A 63 10.32 7.56 5.93
CA GLN A 63 10.07 8.36 7.15
C GLN A 63 9.09 9.52 6.94
N GLU A 64 9.08 10.12 5.75
CA GLU A 64 8.23 11.28 5.49
C GLU A 64 6.76 10.88 5.35
N ILE A 65 6.47 9.80 4.63
CA ILE A 65 5.09 9.33 4.44
C ILE A 65 4.52 8.66 5.69
N ALA A 66 5.39 8.27 6.63
CA ALA A 66 4.98 7.76 7.94
C ALA A 66 4.07 8.75 8.70
N CYS A 67 4.14 10.06 8.43
CA CYS A 67 3.24 11.02 9.08
C CYS A 67 1.77 10.87 8.64
N LEU A 68 1.50 10.45 7.40
CA LEU A 68 0.13 10.19 6.93
C LEU A 68 -0.45 8.97 7.64
N ARG A 69 0.38 7.93 7.74
CA ARG A 69 0.04 6.73 8.49
C ARG A 69 -0.24 7.03 9.97
N HIS A 70 0.61 7.86 10.59
CA HIS A 70 0.40 8.33 11.96
C HIS A 70 -0.93 9.09 12.12
N GLU A 71 -1.33 9.86 11.13
CA GLU A 71 -2.63 10.55 11.17
C GLU A 71 -3.80 9.56 11.07
N VAL A 72 -3.72 8.53 10.21
CA VAL A 72 -4.74 7.45 10.20
C VAL A 72 -4.83 6.78 11.56
N ALA A 73 -3.70 6.42 12.18
CA ALA A 73 -3.67 5.86 13.54
C ALA A 73 -4.30 6.82 14.58
N SER A 74 -4.09 8.12 14.41
CA SER A 74 -4.67 9.15 15.28
C SER A 74 -6.18 9.27 15.10
N LEU A 75 -6.68 9.19 13.88
CA LEU A 75 -8.12 9.17 13.57
C LEU A 75 -8.79 7.92 14.15
N GLU A 76 -8.14 6.75 14.06
CA GLU A 76 -8.64 5.50 14.66
C GLU A 76 -8.77 5.61 16.19
N ILE A 77 -7.73 6.13 16.86
CA ILE A 77 -7.74 6.35 18.30
C ILE A 77 -8.87 7.30 18.72
N LYS A 78 -9.11 8.35 17.94
CA LYS A 78 -10.19 9.31 18.16
C LYS A 78 -11.57 8.78 17.74
N ARG A 79 -11.63 7.60 17.12
CA ARG A 79 -12.83 7.01 16.51
C ARG A 79 -13.48 7.94 15.47
N GLU A 80 -12.65 8.60 14.67
CA GLU A 80 -13.08 9.53 13.62
C GLU A 80 -13.15 8.89 12.23
N ILE A 81 -12.98 7.56 12.11
CA ILE A 81 -13.17 6.80 10.86
C ILE A 81 -14.52 6.07 10.94
N GLU A 82 -15.50 6.47 10.13
CA GLU A 82 -16.85 5.86 10.06
C GLU A 82 -16.89 4.60 9.18
N TYR A 83 -15.84 3.76 9.22
CA TYR A 83 -15.83 2.49 8.51
C TYR A 83 -16.36 1.37 9.40
N SER A 84 -17.48 0.76 9.02
CA SER A 84 -18.17 -0.22 9.87
C SER A 84 -17.52 -1.61 9.92
N LYS A 85 -16.66 -1.93 8.95
CA LYS A 85 -16.07 -3.27 8.86
C LYS A 85 -14.81 -3.44 9.70
N GLN A 86 -14.14 -2.34 10.07
CA GLN A 86 -12.83 -2.39 10.70
C GLN A 86 -12.47 -1.10 11.46
N THR A 87 -11.94 -1.23 12.68
CA THR A 87 -11.49 -0.10 13.52
C THR A 87 -9.97 0.07 13.55
N ASP A 88 -9.24 -0.95 13.14
CA ASP A 88 -7.83 -1.16 13.43
C ASP A 88 -6.97 -1.30 12.17
N HIS A 89 -7.22 -0.49 11.15
CA HIS A 89 -6.43 -0.41 9.90
C HIS A 89 -4.93 -0.29 10.17
N THR A 90 -4.54 0.43 11.24
CA THR A 90 -3.14 0.47 11.69
C THR A 90 -2.58 -0.90 12.10
N ALA A 91 -3.30 -1.69 12.88
CA ALA A 91 -2.84 -3.04 13.20
C ALA A 91 -2.89 -3.93 11.95
N HIS A 92 -3.92 -3.73 11.14
CA HIS A 92 -4.18 -4.55 9.98
C HIS A 92 -3.13 -4.44 8.89
N THR A 93 -2.77 -3.22 8.48
CA THR A 93 -1.70 -2.99 7.51
C THR A 93 -0.36 -3.57 7.96
N LEU A 94 -0.08 -3.58 9.28
CA LEU A 94 1.11 -4.25 9.81
C LEU A 94 1.00 -5.77 9.70
N TYR A 95 -0.12 -6.38 10.10
CA TYR A 95 -0.32 -7.82 9.91
C TYR A 95 -0.26 -8.22 8.43
N LEU A 96 -0.88 -7.46 7.53
CA LEU A 96 -0.84 -7.69 6.08
C LEU A 96 0.61 -7.64 5.58
N PHE A 97 1.39 -6.65 6.02
CA PHE A 97 2.81 -6.55 5.71
C PHE A 97 3.60 -7.79 6.18
N LEU A 98 3.41 -8.20 7.44
CA LEU A 98 4.10 -9.36 8.03
C LEU A 98 3.71 -10.68 7.35
N LEU A 99 2.42 -10.86 7.07
CA LEU A 99 1.89 -12.04 6.41
C LEU A 99 2.39 -12.17 4.97
N GLY A 100 2.46 -11.06 4.24
CA GLY A 100 2.97 -11.08 2.87
C GLY A 100 4.45 -11.47 2.79
N ILE A 101 5.27 -11.02 3.74
CA ILE A 101 6.68 -11.46 3.84
C ILE A 101 6.74 -12.95 4.16
N PHE A 102 5.93 -13.42 5.11
CA PHE A 102 5.87 -14.84 5.45
C PHE A 102 5.48 -15.70 4.25
N ILE A 103 4.46 -15.31 3.48
CA ILE A 103 4.04 -16.01 2.26
C ILE A 103 5.14 -15.96 1.19
N TYR A 104 5.72 -14.78 0.96
CA TYR A 104 6.82 -14.62 -0.01
C TYR A 104 8.02 -15.51 0.33
N ASP A 105 8.39 -15.65 1.60
CA ASP A 105 9.55 -16.46 1.98
C ASP A 105 9.28 -17.97 2.01
N ASN A 106 8.01 -18.39 2.17
CA ASN A 106 7.66 -19.80 2.41
C ASN A 106 6.82 -20.47 1.29
N VAL A 107 6.30 -19.72 0.33
CA VAL A 107 5.51 -20.26 -0.80
C VAL A 107 6.28 -20.06 -2.11
N PRO A 108 7.07 -21.06 -2.57
CA PRO A 108 7.98 -20.90 -3.71
C PRO A 108 7.30 -20.44 -5.00
N GLY A 109 6.08 -20.92 -5.27
CA GLY A 109 5.32 -20.53 -6.45
C GLY A 109 4.99 -19.04 -6.48
N ILE A 110 4.59 -18.46 -5.34
CA ILE A 110 4.34 -17.02 -5.22
C ILE A 110 5.67 -16.24 -5.31
N LYS A 111 6.69 -16.69 -4.57
CA LYS A 111 8.02 -16.07 -4.57
C LYS A 111 8.60 -15.95 -5.98
N GLU A 112 8.51 -17.03 -6.75
CA GLU A 112 9.05 -17.09 -8.10
C GLU A 112 8.35 -16.10 -9.04
N LYS A 113 7.03 -16.03 -9.01
CA LYS A 113 6.27 -15.09 -9.85
C LYS A 113 6.56 -13.63 -9.50
N ILE A 114 6.66 -13.31 -8.21
CA ILE A 114 7.08 -11.98 -7.75
C ILE A 114 8.53 -11.70 -8.18
N ASN A 115 9.45 -12.64 -8.03
CA ASN A 115 10.84 -12.45 -8.42
C ASN A 115 11.02 -12.24 -9.93
N ARG A 116 10.20 -12.90 -10.76
CA ARG A 116 10.18 -12.69 -12.21
C ARG A 116 9.68 -11.30 -12.61
N SER A 117 8.78 -10.70 -11.82
CA SER A 117 8.32 -9.32 -12.08
C SER A 117 9.28 -8.23 -11.58
N ILE A 118 10.39 -8.59 -10.93
CA ILE A 118 11.41 -7.67 -10.43
C ILE A 118 12.61 -7.63 -11.37
N GLU A 119 12.96 -6.47 -11.95
CA GLU A 119 14.13 -6.31 -12.82
C GLU A 119 15.39 -5.87 -12.04
N SER A 120 15.75 -6.67 -11.04
CA SER A 120 16.92 -6.40 -10.18
C SER A 120 17.53 -7.71 -9.70
N SER A 121 18.85 -7.73 -9.47
CA SER A 121 19.52 -8.83 -8.79
C SER A 121 19.19 -8.89 -7.30
N LYS A 122 18.74 -7.77 -6.70
CA LYS A 122 18.40 -7.65 -5.28
C LYS A 122 16.91 -7.90 -5.04
N LYS A 123 16.44 -9.11 -5.39
CA LYS A 123 15.01 -9.46 -5.42
C LYS A 123 14.30 -9.22 -4.09
N GLU A 124 14.86 -9.66 -2.97
CA GLU A 124 14.25 -9.49 -1.64
C GLU A 124 14.12 -8.01 -1.25
N LYS A 125 15.15 -7.20 -1.55
CA LYS A 125 15.12 -5.75 -1.27
C LYS A 125 14.02 -5.07 -2.09
N MET A 126 13.94 -5.39 -3.39
CA MET A 126 12.92 -4.81 -4.27
C MET A 126 11.51 -5.31 -3.96
N PHE A 127 11.37 -6.56 -3.53
CA PHE A 127 10.11 -7.06 -3.00
C PHE A 127 9.66 -6.23 -1.79
N LEU A 128 10.53 -6.04 -0.79
CA LEU A 128 10.20 -5.23 0.39
C LEU A 128 9.86 -3.77 0.02
N PHE A 129 10.59 -3.17 -0.93
CA PHE A 129 10.28 -1.82 -1.44
C PHE A 129 8.86 -1.74 -2.00
N ARG A 130 8.49 -2.64 -2.91
CA ARG A 130 7.12 -2.69 -3.48
C ARG A 130 6.08 -3.01 -2.41
N TRP A 131 6.42 -3.94 -1.52
CA TRP A 131 5.50 -4.46 -0.52
C TRP A 131 5.17 -3.41 0.54
N ILE A 132 6.12 -2.57 0.96
CA ILE A 132 5.84 -1.44 1.88
C ILE A 132 4.72 -0.55 1.33
N ILE A 133 4.81 -0.19 0.05
CA ILE A 133 3.79 0.63 -0.63
C ILE A 133 2.46 -0.14 -0.71
N ALA A 134 2.49 -1.39 -1.17
CA ALA A 134 1.30 -2.23 -1.40
C ALA A 134 0.63 -2.77 -0.13
N SER A 135 1.28 -2.67 1.04
CA SER A 135 0.76 -3.20 2.30
C SER A 135 0.81 -2.17 3.43
N LEU A 136 1.98 -1.82 3.95
CA LEU A 136 2.09 -0.99 5.15
C LEU A 136 1.47 0.41 4.97
N LEU A 137 1.41 0.90 3.74
CA LEU A 137 0.89 2.21 3.36
C LEU A 137 -0.44 2.16 2.58
N HIS A 138 -1.03 0.98 2.36
CA HIS A 138 -2.16 0.86 1.43
C HIS A 138 -3.43 1.59 1.91
N ASP A 139 -3.61 1.70 3.22
CA ASP A 139 -4.79 2.31 3.87
C ASP A 139 -4.63 3.79 4.22
N ILE A 140 -3.57 4.47 3.77
CA ILE A 140 -3.42 5.91 4.07
C ILE A 140 -4.54 6.77 3.46
N GLY A 141 -5.26 6.25 2.47
CA GLY A 141 -6.41 6.93 1.87
C GLY A 141 -7.62 7.07 2.78
N TYR A 142 -7.65 6.39 3.95
CA TYR A 142 -8.70 6.63 4.96
C TYR A 142 -8.73 8.07 5.47
N LEU A 143 -7.67 8.85 5.25
CA LEU A 143 -7.68 10.31 5.45
C LEU A 143 -8.86 11.00 4.74
N TYR A 144 -9.30 10.48 3.60
CA TYR A 144 -10.38 11.05 2.78
C TYR A 144 -11.69 10.26 2.82
N TYR A 145 -11.77 9.18 3.61
CA TYR A 145 -12.94 8.31 3.63
C TYR A 145 -14.20 9.03 4.14
N ASP A 146 -14.06 9.87 5.17
CA ASP A 146 -15.17 10.57 5.81
C ASP A 146 -15.42 11.98 5.28
N LYS A 147 -16.63 12.49 5.54
CA LYS A 147 -17.08 13.85 5.19
C LYS A 147 -16.23 14.97 5.82
N LYS A 148 -15.30 14.63 6.72
CA LYS A 148 -14.31 15.55 7.30
C LYS A 148 -13.03 15.66 6.46
N TYR A 149 -13.06 15.24 5.20
CA TYR A 149 -11.91 15.23 4.30
C TYR A 149 -11.18 16.59 4.17
N GLU A 150 -11.87 17.72 4.33
CA GLU A 150 -11.23 19.06 4.28
C GLU A 150 -10.20 19.22 5.41
N LYS A 151 -10.58 18.80 6.64
CA LYS A 151 -9.71 18.86 7.82
C LYS A 151 -8.53 17.90 7.68
N ASN A 152 -8.80 16.69 7.21
CA ASN A 152 -7.80 15.64 7.11
C ASN A 152 -6.83 15.87 5.93
N GLY A 153 -7.32 16.49 4.84
CA GLY A 153 -6.51 16.84 3.66
C GLY A 153 -5.34 17.78 3.99
N VAL A 154 -5.47 18.62 5.02
CA VAL A 154 -4.37 19.48 5.52
C VAL A 154 -3.13 18.65 5.90
N HIS A 155 -3.30 17.42 6.41
CA HIS A 155 -2.16 16.58 6.77
C HIS A 155 -1.38 16.10 5.53
N TYR A 156 -2.10 15.79 4.44
CA TYR A 156 -1.49 15.46 3.16
C TYR A 156 -0.85 16.68 2.50
N ASP A 157 -1.53 17.82 2.50
CA ASP A 157 -0.98 19.07 1.94
C ASP A 157 0.27 19.53 2.71
N ASN A 158 0.27 19.36 4.04
CA ASN A 158 1.42 19.63 4.88
C ASN A 158 2.59 18.69 4.63
N LEU A 159 2.38 17.46 4.14
CA LEU A 159 3.48 16.58 3.76
C LEU A 159 4.33 17.24 2.67
N PHE A 160 3.72 17.82 1.64
CA PHE A 160 4.43 18.52 0.57
C PHE A 160 5.08 19.81 1.05
N LYS A 161 4.36 20.59 1.86
CA LYS A 161 4.91 21.82 2.46
C LYS A 161 6.13 21.52 3.34
N ASN A 162 6.04 20.51 4.18
CA ASN A 162 7.11 20.11 5.08
C ASN A 162 8.26 19.41 4.33
N ALA A 163 7.97 18.69 3.25
CA ALA A 163 9.00 18.15 2.36
C ALA A 163 9.81 19.29 1.74
N PHE A 164 9.15 20.39 1.33
CA PHE A 164 9.82 21.60 0.85
C PHE A 164 10.69 22.26 1.93
N GLU A 165 10.11 22.56 3.09
CA GLU A 165 10.83 23.25 4.17
C GLU A 165 12.02 22.45 4.69
N ARG A 166 11.89 21.11 4.77
CA ARG A 166 12.99 20.22 5.14
C ARG A 166 14.00 20.08 4.01
N GLY A 167 13.53 20.00 2.76
CA GLY A 167 14.38 19.97 1.59
C GLY A 167 15.30 21.19 1.54
N TYR A 168 14.78 22.38 1.81
CA TYR A 168 15.57 23.61 1.90
C TYR A 168 16.62 23.59 3.02
N LYS A 169 16.31 22.95 4.15
CA LYS A 169 17.24 22.86 5.29
C LYS A 169 18.28 21.76 5.12
N LYS A 170 17.94 20.70 4.39
CA LYS A 170 18.74 19.47 4.27
C LYS A 170 19.58 19.46 2.98
N PHE A 171 19.03 20.00 1.90
CA PHE A 171 19.66 20.10 0.59
C PHE A 171 20.11 21.55 0.35
N GLY A 172 21.10 21.72 -0.51
CA GLY A 172 21.68 23.01 -0.86
C GLY A 172 20.73 23.87 -1.72
N ASN A 173 21.20 25.07 -2.04
CA ASN A 173 20.43 26.06 -2.80
C ASN A 173 19.99 25.53 -4.17
N GLU A 174 20.75 24.63 -4.79
CA GLU A 174 20.44 24.09 -6.12
C GLU A 174 19.18 23.23 -6.12
N ILE A 175 19.04 22.32 -5.14
CA ILE A 175 17.82 21.51 -5.00
C ILE A 175 16.62 22.36 -4.62
N ALA A 176 16.83 23.38 -3.79
CA ALA A 176 15.78 24.35 -3.45
C ALA A 176 15.25 25.08 -4.70
N GLU A 177 16.13 25.45 -5.64
CA GLU A 177 15.72 26.05 -6.91
C GLU A 177 14.96 25.07 -7.81
N VAL A 178 15.42 23.81 -7.92
CA VAL A 178 14.71 22.79 -8.69
C VAL A 178 13.31 22.56 -8.13
N TRP A 179 13.17 22.47 -6.80
CA TRP A 179 11.87 22.33 -6.15
C TRP A 179 11.00 23.57 -6.32
N LYS A 180 11.58 24.78 -6.24
CA LYS A 180 10.84 26.01 -6.50
C LYS A 180 10.25 26.00 -7.92
N GLY A 181 11.06 25.62 -8.91
CA GLY A 181 10.60 25.43 -10.29
C GLY A 181 9.50 24.38 -10.40
N PHE A 182 9.62 23.25 -9.69
CA PHE A 182 8.55 22.26 -9.60
C PHE A 182 7.25 22.86 -9.09
N HIS A 183 7.31 23.61 -7.98
CA HIS A 183 6.13 24.20 -7.38
C HIS A 183 5.48 25.27 -8.27
N GLU A 184 6.29 26.08 -8.96
CA GLU A 184 5.80 27.10 -9.89
C GLU A 184 5.14 26.47 -11.13
N GLN A 185 5.69 25.37 -11.65
CA GLN A 185 5.19 24.70 -12.86
C GLN A 185 4.02 23.74 -12.56
N TYR A 186 4.09 23.01 -11.45
CA TYR A 186 3.23 21.85 -11.17
C TYR A 186 2.53 21.88 -9.82
N GLY A 187 2.84 22.84 -8.95
CA GLY A 187 2.43 22.90 -7.55
C GLY A 187 1.08 22.22 -7.30
N PRO A 188 1.07 20.99 -6.73
CA PRO A 188 -0.15 20.20 -6.61
C PRO A 188 -1.21 21.01 -5.88
N ARG A 189 -2.43 21.01 -6.43
CA ARG A 189 -3.52 21.78 -5.84
C ARG A 189 -3.85 21.18 -4.47
N PRO A 190 -3.89 22.00 -3.40
CA PRO A 190 -4.17 21.49 -2.05
C PRO A 190 -5.49 20.73 -2.00
N THR A 191 -5.51 19.58 -1.36
CA THR A 191 -6.72 18.77 -1.18
C THR A 191 -7.62 19.31 -0.07
N SER A 192 -7.08 20.09 0.87
CA SER A 192 -7.82 20.67 1.99
C SER A 192 -8.86 21.71 1.56
N VAL A 193 -8.74 22.27 0.35
CA VAL A 193 -9.70 23.22 -0.21
C VAL A 193 -10.74 22.55 -1.13
N ALA A 194 -10.67 21.22 -1.26
CA ALA A 194 -11.57 20.47 -2.11
C ALA A 194 -12.98 20.43 -1.49
N LYS A 195 -13.99 20.72 -2.30
CA LYS A 195 -15.38 20.83 -1.81
C LYS A 195 -16.17 19.53 -1.91
N THR A 196 -15.74 18.62 -2.77
CA THR A 196 -16.44 17.36 -3.04
C THR A 196 -15.46 16.20 -3.15
N PRO A 197 -15.91 14.95 -2.96
CA PRO A 197 -15.09 13.77 -3.21
C PRO A 197 -14.50 13.74 -4.64
N ALA A 198 -15.27 14.18 -5.64
CA ALA A 198 -14.79 14.27 -7.01
C ALA A 198 -13.68 15.32 -7.20
N ASP A 199 -13.74 16.44 -6.47
CA ASP A 199 -12.68 17.46 -6.45
C ASP A 199 -11.40 16.91 -5.79
N ILE A 200 -11.50 16.14 -4.71
CA ILE A 200 -10.35 15.44 -4.11
C ILE A 200 -9.71 14.50 -5.11
N LEU A 201 -10.50 13.62 -5.73
CA LEU A 201 -9.99 12.67 -6.72
C LEU A 201 -9.31 13.38 -7.88
N SER A 202 -9.92 14.46 -8.40
CA SER A 202 -9.34 15.27 -9.46
C SER A 202 -7.93 15.77 -9.08
N ARG A 203 -7.76 16.28 -7.86
CA ARG A 203 -6.46 16.80 -7.36
C ARG A 203 -5.43 15.70 -7.10
N LEU A 204 -5.83 14.57 -6.52
CA LEU A 204 -4.94 13.42 -6.32
C LEU A 204 -4.50 12.79 -7.64
N ASN A 205 -5.34 12.91 -8.67
CA ASN A 205 -5.09 12.37 -10.01
C ASN A 205 -4.14 13.25 -10.84
N GLU A 206 -3.80 14.45 -10.39
CA GLU A 206 -2.88 15.38 -11.07
C GLU A 206 -1.41 15.01 -10.82
N VAL A 207 -0.77 14.49 -11.87
CA VAL A 207 0.63 14.03 -11.86
C VAL A 207 1.35 14.39 -13.17
N ALA A 208 1.11 15.61 -13.67
CA ALA A 208 1.55 16.05 -14.99
C ALA A 208 3.09 15.94 -15.21
N TRP A 209 3.89 16.10 -14.16
CA TRP A 209 5.36 15.98 -14.22
C TRP A 209 5.86 14.59 -14.61
N ILE A 210 5.03 13.55 -14.47
CA ILE A 210 5.41 12.20 -14.90
C ILE A 210 5.64 12.15 -16.41
N LYS A 211 4.98 13.00 -17.21
CA LYS A 211 5.21 13.08 -18.65
C LYS A 211 6.68 13.38 -18.98
N GLU A 212 7.30 14.30 -18.24
CA GLU A 212 8.72 14.64 -18.42
C GLU A 212 9.62 13.43 -18.09
N MET A 213 9.35 12.75 -16.97
CA MET A 213 10.09 11.54 -16.59
C MET A 213 9.99 10.44 -17.67
N MET A 214 8.82 10.29 -18.29
CA MET A 214 8.62 9.29 -19.35
C MET A 214 9.37 9.63 -20.64
N ILE A 215 9.50 10.92 -20.98
CA ILE A 215 10.30 11.38 -22.14
C ILE A 215 11.77 11.02 -21.96
N GLU A 216 12.28 11.16 -20.74
CA GLU A 216 13.68 10.91 -20.41
C GLU A 216 14.01 9.41 -20.32
N LEU A 217 13.01 8.56 -20.08
CA LEU A 217 13.11 7.10 -20.03
C LEU A 217 13.29 6.40 -21.39
N LYS A 218 13.48 7.13 -22.50
CA LYS A 218 13.66 6.55 -23.85
C LYS A 218 15.01 5.83 -23.97
N GLU A 219 15.13 4.70 -23.28
CA GLU A 219 16.30 3.81 -23.29
C GLU A 219 16.07 2.63 -24.24
N ASP A 220 17.17 2.16 -24.85
CA ASP A 220 17.15 1.03 -25.77
C ASP A 220 16.82 -0.31 -25.07
N ASP A 221 17.06 -0.42 -23.76
CA ASP A 221 16.99 -1.66 -22.97
C ASP A 221 15.61 -1.97 -22.33
N LEU A 222 14.57 -1.21 -22.66
CA LEU A 222 13.21 -1.51 -22.22
C LEU A 222 12.53 -2.58 -23.09
N SER A 223 11.68 -3.41 -22.47
CA SER A 223 10.83 -4.34 -23.22
C SER A 223 9.84 -3.60 -24.13
N ILE A 224 9.37 -4.27 -25.20
CA ILE A 224 8.42 -3.68 -26.17
C ILE A 224 7.17 -3.14 -25.45
N ASP A 225 6.55 -3.93 -24.57
CA ASP A 225 5.38 -3.52 -23.80
C ASP A 225 5.60 -2.23 -22.99
N LYS A 226 6.82 -2.01 -22.47
CA LYS A 226 7.17 -0.81 -21.70
C LYS A 226 7.38 0.39 -22.61
N LYS A 227 8.00 0.19 -23.77
CA LYS A 227 8.16 1.23 -24.78
C LYS A 227 6.79 1.70 -25.27
N ASP A 228 5.87 0.77 -25.52
CA ASP A 228 4.50 1.07 -25.92
C ASP A 228 3.74 1.82 -24.81
N PHE A 229 3.87 1.39 -23.56
CA PHE A 229 3.30 2.10 -22.41
C PHE A 229 3.85 3.53 -22.31
N ILE A 230 5.17 3.73 -22.38
CA ILE A 230 5.80 5.07 -22.35
C ILE A 230 5.30 5.93 -23.51
N ASN A 231 5.30 5.40 -24.73
CA ASN A 231 4.85 6.13 -25.92
C ASN A 231 3.37 6.56 -25.79
N LYS A 232 2.51 5.68 -25.27
CA LYS A 232 1.12 6.01 -24.95
C LYS A 232 1.07 7.19 -23.98
N ILE A 233 1.78 7.13 -22.85
CA ILE A 233 1.78 8.21 -21.85
C ILE A 233 2.31 9.53 -22.43
N ILE A 234 3.39 9.50 -23.22
CA ILE A 234 3.95 10.70 -23.87
C ILE A 234 2.96 11.31 -24.86
N SER A 235 2.17 10.48 -25.55
CA SER A 235 1.19 10.93 -26.53
C SER A 235 -0.05 11.60 -25.91
N LEU A 236 -0.29 11.44 -24.60
CA LEU A 236 -1.41 12.08 -23.93
C LEU A 236 -1.20 13.59 -23.81
N ASP A 237 -2.24 14.37 -24.10
CA ASP A 237 -2.24 15.83 -23.83
C ASP A 237 -2.09 16.10 -22.33
N HIS A 238 -2.79 15.30 -21.52
CA HIS A 238 -2.79 15.38 -20.07
C HIS A 238 -2.54 14.00 -19.45
N VAL A 239 -1.42 13.85 -18.74
CA VAL A 239 -1.10 12.61 -18.00
C VAL A 239 -1.77 12.66 -16.64
N THR A 240 -2.52 11.61 -16.32
CA THR A 240 -3.23 11.46 -15.04
C THR A 240 -2.80 10.19 -14.32
N GLY A 241 -3.02 10.15 -13.01
CA GLY A 241 -2.75 8.95 -12.19
C GLY A 241 -3.57 7.75 -12.64
N PHE A 242 -4.83 7.94 -13.05
CA PHE A 242 -5.67 6.87 -13.57
C PHE A 242 -5.09 6.25 -14.84
N GLU A 243 -4.58 7.03 -15.78
CA GLU A 243 -3.96 6.48 -17.00
C GLU A 243 -2.70 5.66 -16.70
N LEU A 244 -1.91 6.09 -15.71
CA LEU A 244 -0.70 5.37 -15.28
C LEU A 244 -1.00 4.07 -14.53
N LEU A 245 -2.02 4.10 -13.67
CA LEU A 245 -2.34 2.99 -12.78
C LEU A 245 -3.33 2.00 -13.39
N LYS A 246 -4.05 2.38 -14.46
CA LYS A 246 -4.96 1.49 -15.18
C LYS A 246 -4.28 0.18 -15.60
N ASN A 247 -4.99 -0.91 -15.38
CA ASN A 247 -4.62 -2.23 -15.90
C ASN A 247 -5.84 -2.86 -16.57
N GLU A 248 -5.79 -2.92 -17.90
CA GLU A 248 -6.89 -3.42 -18.74
C GLU A 248 -7.21 -4.89 -18.50
N SER A 249 -6.23 -5.68 -17.99
CA SER A 249 -6.46 -7.08 -17.63
C SER A 249 -7.22 -7.26 -16.30
N ILE A 250 -7.36 -6.19 -15.49
CA ILE A 250 -8.01 -6.23 -14.17
C ILE A 250 -9.34 -5.49 -14.21
N SER A 251 -9.33 -4.23 -14.66
CA SER A 251 -10.54 -3.45 -14.89
C SER A 251 -10.29 -2.41 -15.97
N PRO A 252 -11.09 -2.37 -17.06
CA PRO A 252 -10.89 -1.42 -18.14
C PRO A 252 -11.20 0.03 -17.74
N ASN A 253 -12.03 0.25 -16.71
CA ASN A 253 -12.62 1.56 -16.41
C ASN A 253 -12.33 2.01 -14.97
N LEU A 254 -11.05 2.16 -14.61
CA LEU A 254 -10.63 2.63 -13.28
C LEU A 254 -11.19 4.03 -12.97
N ALA A 255 -11.09 4.98 -13.92
CA ALA A 255 -11.57 6.35 -13.75
C ALA A 255 -13.09 6.39 -13.54
N ASP A 256 -13.87 5.69 -14.37
CA ASP A 256 -15.33 5.66 -14.23
C ASP A 256 -15.76 5.06 -12.89
N TYR A 257 -15.08 4.00 -12.43
CA TYR A 257 -15.32 3.44 -11.11
C TYR A 257 -15.05 4.47 -10.00
N ALA A 258 -13.89 5.12 -10.04
CA ALA A 258 -13.52 6.19 -9.11
C ALA A 258 -14.58 7.31 -9.06
N HIS A 259 -14.99 7.82 -10.21
CA HIS A 259 -15.98 8.89 -10.30
C HIS A 259 -17.36 8.44 -9.85
N GLN A 260 -17.78 7.21 -10.19
CA GLN A 260 -19.04 6.65 -9.72
C GLN A 260 -19.10 6.60 -8.18
N ILE A 261 -18.02 6.15 -7.51
CA ILE A 261 -17.95 6.12 -6.05
C ILE A 261 -17.91 7.56 -5.47
N ALA A 262 -17.18 8.47 -6.10
CA ALA A 262 -17.13 9.87 -5.68
C ALA A 262 -18.48 10.59 -5.77
N GLU A 263 -19.32 10.22 -6.73
CA GLU A 263 -20.64 10.83 -6.90
C GLU A 263 -21.73 10.14 -6.08
N HIS A 264 -21.73 8.82 -6.04
CA HIS A 264 -22.87 8.03 -5.54
C HIS A 264 -22.53 7.17 -4.32
N GLY A 265 -21.24 7.01 -4.00
CA GLY A 265 -20.75 6.05 -3.00
C GLY A 265 -20.86 4.59 -3.46
N TYR A 266 -20.74 3.65 -2.52
CA TYR A 266 -20.78 2.21 -2.82
C TYR A 266 -22.19 1.66 -3.08
N GLY A 267 -23.26 2.44 -2.85
CA GLY A 267 -24.63 1.99 -3.01
C GLY A 267 -25.64 3.14 -2.95
N GLN A 268 -26.93 2.82 -3.15
CA GLN A 268 -27.97 3.84 -3.12
C GLN A 268 -28.08 4.46 -1.72
N GLY A 269 -27.88 5.77 -1.63
CA GLY A 269 -28.11 6.56 -0.42
C GLY A 269 -26.91 6.74 0.51
N THR A 270 -25.73 6.20 0.21
CA THR A 270 -24.52 6.45 1.03
C THR A 270 -23.96 7.88 0.83
N GLY A 271 -24.34 8.54 -0.26
CA GLY A 271 -23.74 9.79 -0.69
C GLY A 271 -22.38 9.56 -1.34
N GLY A 272 -21.89 10.55 -2.08
CA GLY A 272 -20.56 10.52 -2.69
C GLY A 272 -19.45 10.43 -1.63
N MET A 273 -18.41 9.65 -1.93
CA MET A 273 -17.25 9.48 -1.04
C MET A 273 -15.98 9.16 -1.80
N VAL A 274 -14.81 9.36 -1.19
CA VAL A 274 -13.54 8.96 -1.80
C VAL A 274 -13.23 7.52 -1.39
N ASP A 275 -13.07 6.63 -2.36
CA ASP A 275 -12.59 5.26 -2.10
C ASP A 275 -11.16 5.33 -1.52
N HIS A 276 -10.94 4.74 -0.35
CA HIS A 276 -9.66 4.83 0.37
C HIS A 276 -8.51 4.15 -0.42
N ALA A 277 -8.78 3.08 -1.15
CA ALA A 277 -7.76 2.38 -1.94
C ALA A 277 -7.33 3.24 -3.13
N ILE A 278 -8.29 3.88 -3.80
CA ILE A 278 -8.03 4.82 -4.89
C ILE A 278 -7.25 6.03 -4.38
N ALA A 279 -7.73 6.66 -3.30
CA ALA A 279 -7.03 7.79 -2.70
C ALA A 279 -5.61 7.42 -2.29
N GLY A 280 -5.43 6.32 -1.55
CA GLY A 280 -4.12 5.85 -1.08
C GLY A 280 -3.15 5.61 -2.24
N GLY A 281 -3.59 4.92 -3.29
CA GLY A 281 -2.75 4.66 -4.46
C GLY A 281 -2.36 5.91 -5.24
N LEU A 282 -3.28 6.87 -5.40
CA LEU A 282 -3.00 8.16 -6.04
C LEU A 282 -2.08 9.04 -5.18
N MET A 283 -2.31 9.10 -3.86
CA MET A 283 -1.44 9.81 -2.92
C MET A 283 -0.01 9.26 -2.96
N LEU A 284 0.13 7.93 -2.94
CA LEU A 284 1.43 7.26 -3.03
C LEU A 284 2.11 7.56 -4.36
N LEU A 285 1.39 7.48 -5.49
CA LEU A 285 1.93 7.82 -6.80
C LEU A 285 2.39 9.28 -6.86
N GLN A 286 1.55 10.22 -6.42
CA GLN A 286 1.84 11.64 -6.44
C GLN A 286 3.06 11.95 -5.57
N TYR A 287 3.08 11.48 -4.32
CA TYR A 287 4.19 11.69 -3.40
C TYR A 287 5.50 11.10 -3.92
N THR A 288 5.50 9.82 -4.31
CA THR A 288 6.72 9.14 -4.73
C THR A 288 7.27 9.70 -6.04
N SER A 289 6.42 9.96 -7.03
CA SER A 289 6.86 10.46 -8.34
C SER A 289 7.56 11.81 -8.28
N ILE A 290 7.22 12.67 -7.31
CA ILE A 290 7.91 13.95 -7.10
C ILE A 290 9.39 13.75 -6.77
N TRP A 291 9.72 12.77 -5.92
CA TRP A 291 11.11 12.48 -5.58
C TRP A 291 11.92 11.93 -6.76
N TYR A 292 11.29 11.09 -7.60
CA TYR A 292 11.93 10.62 -8.82
C TYR A 292 12.12 11.75 -9.84
N TRP A 293 11.14 12.64 -10.00
CA TRP A 293 11.28 13.82 -10.85
C TRP A 293 12.39 14.74 -10.33
N LEU A 294 12.41 15.03 -9.02
CA LEU A 294 13.40 15.93 -8.40
C LEU A 294 14.81 15.38 -8.54
N SER A 295 15.01 14.10 -8.18
CA SER A 295 16.30 13.42 -8.33
C SER A 295 16.78 13.44 -9.78
N ASN A 296 15.86 13.32 -10.73
CA ASN A 296 16.20 13.32 -12.12
C ASN A 296 16.60 14.72 -12.62
N LYS A 297 15.87 15.77 -12.24
CA LYS A 297 16.23 17.17 -12.54
C LYS A 297 17.48 17.66 -11.84
N ALA A 298 17.78 17.15 -10.65
CA ALA A 298 19.02 17.46 -9.94
C ALA A 298 20.28 17.00 -10.69
N LYS A 299 20.21 15.92 -11.48
CA LYS A 299 21.34 15.46 -12.32
C LYS A 299 21.76 16.48 -13.35
N GLU A 300 20.82 17.27 -13.86
CA GLU A 300 21.07 18.30 -14.87
C GLU A 300 21.87 19.49 -14.30
N ARG A 301 21.95 19.62 -12.97
CA ARG A 301 22.51 20.79 -12.28
C ARG A 301 23.76 20.52 -11.42
N ASP A 302 24.38 19.35 -11.53
CA ASP A 302 25.50 18.91 -10.66
C ASP A 302 25.17 18.80 -9.14
N ALA A 303 23.94 19.16 -8.74
CA ALA A 303 23.34 18.93 -7.42
C ALA A 303 23.08 17.44 -7.10
N ASN A 304 23.53 16.54 -7.98
CA ASN A 304 23.24 15.11 -7.93
C ASN A 304 23.72 14.48 -6.61
N HIS A 305 24.88 14.91 -6.13
CA HIS A 305 25.49 14.36 -4.92
C HIS A 305 24.61 14.59 -3.67
N GLU A 306 23.94 15.74 -3.55
CA GLU A 306 23.11 16.06 -2.38
C GLU A 306 21.88 15.14 -2.21
N ILE A 307 21.29 14.70 -3.31
CA ILE A 307 20.17 13.75 -3.29
C ILE A 307 20.68 12.30 -3.27
N HIS A 308 21.71 12.00 -4.07
CA HIS A 308 22.17 10.62 -4.30
C HIS A 308 23.12 10.05 -3.25
N GLU A 309 23.71 10.87 -2.39
CA GLU A 309 24.44 10.38 -1.21
C GLU A 309 23.54 9.58 -0.28
N ILE A 310 22.25 9.96 -0.22
CA ILE A 310 21.28 9.35 0.68
C ILE A 310 20.36 8.40 -0.09
N TYR A 311 19.84 8.80 -1.26
CA TYR A 311 18.79 8.07 -1.96
C TYR A 311 19.03 7.94 -3.46
N GLN A 312 18.80 6.75 -4.01
CA GLN A 312 18.85 6.52 -5.46
C GLN A 312 17.42 6.39 -5.99
N TYR A 313 17.05 7.27 -6.93
CA TYR A 313 15.76 7.24 -7.63
C TYR A 313 15.91 6.97 -9.14
N PRO A 314 16.33 5.76 -9.56
CA PRO A 314 16.38 5.45 -10.99
C PRO A 314 14.98 5.42 -11.58
N LEU A 315 14.75 6.14 -12.69
CA LEU A 315 13.43 6.18 -13.35
C LEU A 315 12.91 4.77 -13.74
N LYS A 316 13.83 3.83 -14.02
CA LYS A 316 13.47 2.42 -14.25
C LYS A 316 12.80 1.77 -13.04
N VAL A 317 13.22 2.11 -11.81
CA VAL A 317 12.56 1.64 -10.59
C VAL A 317 11.18 2.27 -10.42
N PHE A 318 11.02 3.54 -10.80
CA PHE A 318 9.69 4.17 -10.80
C PHE A 318 8.70 3.40 -11.69
N LEU A 319 9.11 3.14 -12.94
CA LEU A 319 8.30 2.41 -13.91
C LEU A 319 8.02 0.96 -13.48
N ASN A 320 9.05 0.26 -12.99
CA ASN A 320 8.99 -1.18 -12.76
C ASN A 320 8.46 -1.57 -11.38
N ASP A 321 8.58 -0.69 -10.39
CA ASP A 321 8.36 -1.04 -8.99
C ASP A 321 7.34 -0.12 -8.33
N VAL A 322 7.42 1.20 -8.54
CA VAL A 322 6.50 2.16 -7.90
C VAL A 322 5.11 2.10 -8.53
N ILE A 323 5.00 2.21 -9.86
CA ILE A 323 3.71 2.17 -10.55
C ILE A 323 2.94 0.86 -10.24
N PRO A 324 3.54 -0.35 -10.34
CA PRO A 324 2.85 -1.58 -9.98
C PRO A 324 2.46 -1.66 -8.49
N ALA A 325 3.26 -1.09 -7.58
CA ALA A 325 2.93 -1.08 -6.16
C ALA A 325 1.75 -0.15 -5.84
N CYS A 326 1.73 1.07 -6.40
CA CYS A 326 0.58 1.98 -6.27
C CYS A 326 -0.67 1.39 -6.92
N ARG A 327 -0.52 0.67 -8.04
CA ARG A 327 -1.61 -0.08 -8.67
C ARG A 327 -2.15 -1.17 -7.75
N ALA A 328 -1.27 -1.95 -7.12
CA ALA A 328 -1.69 -2.96 -6.15
C ALA A 328 -2.53 -2.33 -5.03
N VAL A 329 -2.16 -1.14 -4.54
CA VAL A 329 -2.97 -0.37 -3.58
C VAL A 329 -4.34 -0.03 -4.15
N ILE A 330 -4.47 0.52 -5.36
CA ILE A 330 -5.78 0.87 -5.93
C ILE A 330 -6.69 -0.35 -6.05
N TYR A 331 -6.16 -1.46 -6.58
CA TYR A 331 -6.98 -2.59 -6.96
C TYR A 331 -7.25 -3.58 -5.82
N HIS A 332 -6.57 -3.48 -4.66
CA HIS A 332 -6.73 -4.46 -3.58
C HIS A 332 -8.14 -4.49 -2.98
N ASN A 333 -8.94 -3.41 -3.09
CA ASN A 333 -10.32 -3.34 -2.60
C ASN A 333 -11.36 -3.25 -3.74
N MET A 334 -10.92 -3.09 -4.99
CA MET A 334 -11.83 -3.06 -6.12
C MET A 334 -12.51 -4.42 -6.31
N THR A 335 -13.83 -4.39 -6.50
CA THR A 335 -14.56 -5.60 -6.92
C THR A 335 -14.22 -5.86 -8.38
N ILE A 336 -13.33 -6.82 -8.62
CA ILE A 336 -13.02 -7.31 -9.97
C ILE A 336 -14.26 -8.06 -10.46
N LYS A 337 -15.10 -7.37 -11.26
CA LYS A 337 -16.44 -7.87 -11.63
C LYS A 337 -16.39 -8.98 -12.69
N GLU A 338 -15.32 -9.05 -13.48
CA GLU A 338 -15.32 -9.89 -14.67
C GLU A 338 -14.67 -11.26 -14.42
N GLN A 339 -13.50 -11.33 -13.79
CA GLN A 339 -12.80 -12.61 -13.54
C GLN A 339 -11.91 -12.57 -12.28
N PRO A 340 -11.73 -13.69 -11.56
CA PRO A 340 -10.73 -13.80 -10.50
C PRO A 340 -9.32 -13.51 -11.02
N LEU A 341 -8.53 -12.74 -10.27
CA LEU A 341 -7.16 -12.37 -10.62
C LEU A 341 -6.24 -13.61 -10.62
N ALA A 342 -5.50 -13.83 -11.70
CA ALA A 342 -4.47 -14.85 -11.74
C ALA A 342 -3.13 -14.33 -11.20
N LEU A 343 -2.36 -15.20 -10.55
CA LEU A 343 -1.03 -14.87 -10.01
C LEU A 343 -0.08 -14.35 -11.10
N ASP A 344 -0.20 -14.85 -12.32
CA ASP A 344 0.62 -14.43 -13.47
C ASP A 344 0.27 -13.04 -14.02
N THR A 345 -0.94 -12.54 -13.74
CA THR A 345 -1.41 -11.25 -14.24
C THR A 345 -0.79 -10.09 -13.47
N ASP A 346 -0.86 -10.16 -12.14
CA ASP A 346 -0.26 -9.16 -11.25
C ASP A 346 0.14 -9.84 -9.93
N PRO A 347 1.37 -10.38 -9.81
CA PRO A 347 1.78 -11.16 -8.64
C PRO A 347 1.74 -10.38 -7.32
N LEU A 348 1.98 -9.07 -7.38
CA LEU A 348 2.00 -8.21 -6.20
C LEU A 348 0.58 -7.93 -5.70
N LEU A 349 -0.32 -7.56 -6.60
CA LEU A 349 -1.74 -7.39 -6.27
C LEU A 349 -2.37 -8.71 -5.82
N TYR A 350 -2.01 -9.84 -6.45
CA TYR A 350 -2.47 -11.16 -6.03
C TYR A 350 -2.09 -11.42 -4.57
N LEU A 351 -0.84 -11.14 -4.19
CA LEU A 351 -0.39 -11.29 -2.81
C LEU A 351 -1.12 -10.33 -1.87
N ALA A 352 -1.34 -9.07 -2.27
CA ALA A 352 -2.10 -8.08 -1.49
C ALA A 352 -3.52 -8.57 -1.17
N ILE A 353 -4.27 -9.00 -2.19
CA ILE A 353 -5.62 -9.55 -2.02
C ILE A 353 -5.59 -10.84 -1.20
N LEU A 354 -4.61 -11.72 -1.44
CA LEU A 354 -4.49 -12.97 -0.69
C LEU A 354 -4.30 -12.71 0.80
N CYS A 355 -3.38 -11.81 1.16
CA CYS A 355 -3.11 -11.48 2.56
C CYS A 355 -4.32 -10.81 3.21
N ASP A 356 -4.92 -9.84 2.52
CA ASP A 356 -6.09 -9.12 3.01
C ASP A 356 -7.26 -10.07 3.34
N GLU A 357 -7.58 -10.97 2.41
CA GLU A 357 -8.69 -11.92 2.55
C GLU A 357 -8.39 -13.05 3.54
N LEU A 358 -7.13 -13.41 3.73
CA LEU A 358 -6.76 -14.36 4.77
C LEU A 358 -6.99 -13.74 6.16
N GLN A 359 -6.65 -12.45 6.34
CA GLN A 359 -6.62 -11.72 7.61
C GLN A 359 -7.99 -11.46 8.27
N VAL A 360 -8.98 -12.33 8.08
CA VAL A 360 -10.29 -12.24 8.73
C VAL A 360 -10.23 -12.36 10.26
N TRP A 361 -9.12 -12.90 10.81
CA TRP A 361 -8.92 -13.09 12.25
C TRP A 361 -8.58 -11.80 13.02
N ASP A 362 -8.38 -10.71 12.30
CA ASP A 362 -8.00 -9.40 12.87
C ASP A 362 -8.97 -8.30 12.41
N ARG A 363 -10.17 -8.66 11.92
CA ARG A 363 -11.21 -7.71 11.53
C ARG A 363 -12.26 -7.61 12.63
N PHE A 364 -12.06 -6.71 13.58
CA PHE A 364 -13.06 -6.40 14.60
C PHE A 364 -14.12 -5.43 14.06
N PRO A 365 -15.42 -5.68 14.31
CA PRO A 365 -16.49 -4.76 13.94
C PRO A 365 -16.26 -3.36 14.50
N ALA A 366 -16.69 -2.35 13.75
CA ALA A 366 -16.36 -0.97 14.00
C ALA A 366 -17.56 -0.04 13.80
N GLY A 367 -17.41 1.21 14.26
CA GLY A 367 -18.46 2.22 14.14
C GLY A 367 -19.71 1.80 14.89
N SER A 368 -20.89 1.94 14.26
CA SER A 368 -22.20 1.58 14.82
C SER A 368 -22.49 0.08 14.79
N ALA A 369 -21.69 -0.72 14.07
CA ALA A 369 -21.75 -2.18 14.13
C ALA A 369 -21.05 -2.64 15.42
N HIS A 370 -21.69 -2.40 16.55
CA HIS A 370 -21.19 -2.87 17.83
C HIS A 370 -21.53 -4.35 17.99
N LEU A 371 -20.65 -5.03 18.73
CA LEU A 371 -20.99 -6.31 19.35
C LEU A 371 -22.13 -6.03 20.33
N GLU A 372 -23.37 -6.27 19.89
CA GLU A 372 -24.57 -6.10 20.71
C GLU A 372 -24.60 -7.13 21.84
N THR A 373 -23.99 -8.29 21.62
CA THR A 373 -23.93 -9.39 22.59
C THR A 373 -22.54 -10.01 22.66
N TRP A 374 -22.17 -10.50 23.86
CA TRP A 374 -20.91 -11.22 24.06
C TRP A 374 -20.82 -12.50 23.23
N TYR A 375 -21.96 -13.10 22.86
CA TYR A 375 -21.99 -14.27 21.98
C TYR A 375 -21.46 -13.98 20.56
N GLN A 376 -21.61 -12.74 20.08
CA GLN A 376 -21.01 -12.33 18.81
C GLN A 376 -19.47 -12.30 18.90
N LEU A 377 -18.89 -12.00 20.07
CA LEU A 377 -17.43 -12.10 20.28
C LEU A 377 -16.94 -13.54 20.18
N GLU A 378 -17.67 -14.50 20.71
CA GLU A 378 -17.34 -15.94 20.54
C GLU A 378 -17.44 -16.39 19.09
N GLN A 379 -18.22 -15.69 18.27
CA GLN A 379 -18.29 -15.91 16.84
C GLN A 379 -17.21 -15.18 16.06
N HIS A 380 -16.33 -14.40 16.70
CA HIS A 380 -15.21 -13.74 16.03
C HIS A 380 -13.96 -14.63 15.99
N CYS A 381 -13.34 -14.70 14.82
CA CYS A 381 -12.03 -15.35 14.69
C CYS A 381 -11.00 -14.40 15.29
N LEU A 382 -10.40 -14.79 16.40
CA LEU A 382 -9.25 -14.11 16.98
C LEU A 382 -7.97 -14.72 16.42
N ALA A 383 -6.87 -13.96 16.46
CA ALA A 383 -5.55 -14.47 16.08
C ALA A 383 -5.21 -15.78 16.83
N GLU A 384 -5.55 -15.90 18.11
CA GLU A 384 -5.40 -17.11 18.94
C GLU A 384 -6.09 -18.36 18.36
N ASN A 385 -7.20 -18.17 17.64
CA ASN A 385 -8.02 -19.24 17.07
C ASN A 385 -7.63 -19.56 15.62
N MET A 386 -6.65 -18.84 15.07
CA MET A 386 -6.05 -19.16 13.78
C MET A 386 -4.73 -19.91 13.96
N MET A 387 -4.70 -21.12 13.39
CA MET A 387 -3.47 -21.90 13.30
C MET A 387 -2.98 -21.96 11.87
N THR A 388 -1.65 -21.97 11.72
CA THR A 388 -1.01 -22.10 10.42
C THR A 388 0.20 -23.04 10.45
N THR A 389 0.48 -23.65 9.30
CA THR A 389 1.69 -24.42 9.04
C THR A 389 2.03 -24.37 7.56
N VAL A 390 3.31 -24.53 7.22
CA VAL A 390 3.76 -24.72 5.84
C VAL A 390 4.23 -26.16 5.73
N ASP A 391 3.81 -26.89 4.70
CA ASP A 391 4.31 -28.24 4.47
C ASP A 391 5.62 -28.26 3.67
N ARG A 392 6.17 -29.45 3.44
CA ARG A 392 7.44 -29.64 2.72
C ARG A 392 7.39 -29.20 1.26
N ASN A 393 6.20 -29.07 0.68
CA ASN A 393 6.01 -28.64 -0.70
C ASN A 393 5.74 -27.13 -0.79
N GLY A 394 5.72 -26.41 0.34
CA GLY A 394 5.42 -24.98 0.38
C GLY A 394 3.94 -24.65 0.32
N TYR A 395 3.05 -25.62 0.57
CA TYR A 395 1.62 -25.31 0.75
C TYR A 395 1.40 -24.72 2.13
N LEU A 396 0.66 -23.61 2.16
CA LEU A 396 0.29 -22.93 3.38
C LEU A 396 -1.07 -23.44 3.85
N TYR A 397 -1.13 -23.98 5.06
CA TYR A 397 -2.37 -24.43 5.69
C TYR A 397 -2.82 -23.39 6.69
N PHE A 398 -4.08 -23.00 6.60
CA PHE A 398 -4.79 -22.25 7.63
C PHE A 398 -5.93 -23.10 8.15
N THR A 399 -6.07 -23.19 9.46
CA THR A 399 -7.24 -23.78 10.08
C THR A 399 -7.95 -22.72 10.90
N PHE A 400 -9.26 -22.65 10.71
CA PHE A 400 -10.17 -21.76 11.41
C PHE A 400 -11.00 -22.60 12.36
N GLU A 401 -11.15 -22.16 13.60
CA GLU A 401 -12.02 -22.83 14.58
C GLU A 401 -13.50 -22.80 14.15
N HIS A 402 -13.96 -21.68 13.57
CA HIS A 402 -15.34 -21.54 13.10
C HIS A 402 -15.48 -21.81 11.60
N GLU A 403 -16.39 -22.71 11.26
CA GLU A 403 -16.70 -23.09 9.88
C GLU A 403 -17.23 -21.93 9.03
N GLY A 404 -17.96 -20.98 9.63
CA GLY A 404 -18.47 -19.80 8.95
C GLY A 404 -17.37 -18.95 8.30
N TYR A 405 -16.28 -18.68 9.03
CA TYR A 405 -15.13 -17.96 8.48
C TYR A 405 -14.39 -18.77 7.44
N ARG A 406 -14.19 -20.06 7.71
CA ARG A 406 -13.56 -20.97 6.74
C ARG A 406 -14.26 -20.90 5.39
N ASN A 407 -15.59 -20.97 5.38
CA ASN A 407 -16.41 -20.91 4.18
C ASN A 407 -16.40 -19.52 3.55
N LYS A 408 -16.44 -18.45 4.36
CA LYS A 408 -16.32 -17.07 3.89
C LYS A 408 -15.00 -16.84 3.17
N VAL A 409 -13.86 -17.16 3.79
CA VAL A 409 -12.52 -16.97 3.20
C VAL A 409 -12.39 -17.80 1.92
N LYS A 410 -12.79 -19.09 1.94
CA LYS A 410 -12.80 -19.93 0.72
C LYS A 410 -13.61 -19.31 -0.41
N SER A 411 -14.81 -18.83 -0.11
CA SER A 411 -15.71 -18.23 -1.09
C SER A 411 -15.13 -16.93 -1.65
N THR A 412 -14.61 -16.05 -0.80
CA THR A 412 -14.01 -14.80 -1.24
C THR A 412 -12.73 -15.03 -2.04
N LEU A 413 -11.83 -15.90 -1.60
CA LEU A 413 -10.62 -16.24 -2.35
C LEU A 413 -10.97 -16.85 -3.71
N LYS A 414 -11.96 -17.74 -3.80
CA LYS A 414 -12.40 -18.30 -5.10
C LYS A 414 -12.99 -17.24 -6.02
N LYS A 415 -13.71 -16.25 -5.46
CA LYS A 415 -14.29 -15.14 -6.21
C LYS A 415 -13.22 -14.16 -6.71
N ARG A 416 -12.18 -13.90 -5.91
CA ARG A 416 -11.20 -12.83 -6.18
C ARG A 416 -9.92 -13.32 -6.81
N LEU A 417 -9.48 -14.54 -6.53
CA LEU A 417 -8.18 -15.08 -6.92
C LEU A 417 -8.31 -16.43 -7.62
N LYS A 418 -7.70 -16.53 -8.80
CA LYS A 418 -7.61 -17.77 -9.56
C LYS A 418 -6.57 -18.70 -8.89
N TYR A 419 -6.92 -19.97 -8.75
CA TYR A 419 -6.03 -21.04 -8.27
C TYR A 419 -5.38 -20.79 -6.89
N SER A 420 -6.05 -20.03 -6.01
CA SER A 420 -5.56 -19.78 -4.65
C SER A 420 -5.40 -21.06 -3.82
N ASP A 421 -6.17 -22.10 -4.15
CA ASP A 421 -6.10 -23.43 -3.56
C ASP A 421 -4.81 -24.19 -3.90
N LEU A 422 -4.05 -23.77 -4.92
CA LEU A 422 -2.70 -24.30 -5.20
C LEU A 422 -1.64 -23.79 -4.24
N PHE A 423 -1.93 -22.74 -3.46
CA PHE A 423 -0.95 -22.14 -2.56
C PHE A 423 -1.42 -22.21 -1.11
N VAL A 424 -2.74 -22.08 -0.90
CA VAL A 424 -3.34 -22.00 0.43
C VAL A 424 -4.44 -23.03 0.59
N LYS A 425 -4.34 -23.85 1.64
CA LYS A 425 -5.33 -24.83 2.07
C LYS A 425 -6.05 -24.31 3.31
N ILE A 426 -7.38 -24.23 3.23
CA ILE A 426 -8.26 -23.72 4.28
C ILE A 426 -9.16 -24.82 4.83
#